data_AF-A0A7R9HR17-F1
#
_entry.id   AF-A0A7R9HR17-F1
#
_cell.length_a   1.000
_cell.length_b   1.000
_cell.length_c   1.000
_cell.angle_alpha   90.00
_cell.angle_beta   90.00
_cell.angle_gamma   90.00
#
_symmetry.space_group_name_H-M   'P 1'
#
loop_
_entity.id
_entity.type
_entity.pdbx_description
1 polymer ?
#
loop_
_entity_poly.entity_id
_entity_poly.type
_entity_poly.pdbx_seq_one_letter_code
_entity_poly.pdbx_strand_id
1 'polypeptide(L)'
;MIIILTISIGPALIITFQGASVLLLQASANLQSQVRPGSSIKYKAAFTRVLYRYLCDHPTTDIIDKVPNLVLATALQDMSYIPFALDLVRCLHNTPELSAVSATIFEPLVSVFSQPDSPTTLTTLPHVLLIFQHEILYREICQPQRTLLYLAEHVLTKEVCEIISWSLGHQILSLCHSYMKEFDVTECFNELCQVLNAFISGSDDVDILDRANMYRTLLLELSESKLKELLRTPKHGPKDKVEFHSSRTVKKVDVPFLKLSKQRQTMAETVEHDHLCPQHVAKQALAIFLEVPESWGKIDPIMVGHVDRRQNKRTALDIVCFPECPYPVIAEARAEFSINNVMHLCSLEPFKLDLEDFFQPLPLLGGTPLSPSEVFACLWSHLEENCGTTSHISVHTQPCSRDEFLIRFGSLVTEELQGENSLHVAIFLPPGKHLLMKVAFKDDCAVVRLATDDIFLLAHINSYFKTWS
;
A
#
# COMPACT_ATOMS: atom_id res chain seq x y z
N MET A 1 -5.41 -2.34 8.83
CA MET A 1 -6.07 -3.62 8.51
C MET A 1 -6.09 -3.70 7.00
N ILE A 2 -5.39 -4.56 6.27
CA ILE A 2 -4.68 -5.83 6.49
C ILE A 2 -3.33 -5.64 7.21
N ILE A 3 -3.14 -6.41 8.30
CA ILE A 3 -1.87 -6.89 8.88
C ILE A 3 -0.66 -5.89 8.76
N ILE A 4 -0.37 -5.13 9.83
CA ILE A 4 0.85 -4.29 10.02
C ILE A 4 1.70 -4.82 11.19
N LEU A 5 3.01 -5.00 10.97
CA LEU A 5 4.03 -5.26 12.00
C LEU A 5 4.91 -4.03 12.03
N THR A 6 5.08 -3.46 13.22
CA THR A 6 6.00 -2.36 13.46
C THR A 6 6.85 -2.75 14.66
N ILE A 7 8.16 -2.89 14.42
CA ILE A 7 9.16 -3.08 15.48
C ILE A 7 9.39 -1.69 16.09
N SER A 8 9.04 -1.56 17.37
CA SER A 8 9.42 -0.41 18.20
C SER A 8 10.71 -0.76 18.92
N ILE A 9 11.77 0.03 18.69
CA ILE A 9 12.93 0.09 19.57
C ILE A 9 12.76 1.37 20.39
N GLY A 10 12.36 1.23 21.65
CA GLY A 10 12.34 2.32 22.62
C GLY A 10 13.76 2.77 22.99
N PRO A 11 13.94 3.97 23.57
CA PRO A 11 15.24 4.56 23.78
C PRO A 11 15.87 4.02 25.07
N ALA A 12 16.74 3.01 24.96
CA ALA A 12 17.77 2.74 25.95
C ALA A 12 18.89 1.87 25.38
N LEU A 13 20.13 2.27 25.67
CA LEU A 13 21.43 1.65 25.31
C LEU A 13 22.00 2.01 23.93
N ILE A 14 22.41 3.28 23.80
CA ILE A 14 23.62 3.61 23.05
C ILE A 14 24.80 3.02 23.82
N ILE A 15 25.09 1.73 23.60
CA ILE A 15 26.41 1.17 23.85
C ILE A 15 27.21 1.45 22.58
N THR A 16 28.03 2.51 22.58
CA THR A 16 29.06 2.71 21.56
C THR A 16 30.14 1.65 21.74
N PHE A 17 29.94 0.48 21.14
CA PHE A 17 31.00 -0.51 20.91
C PHE A 17 31.30 -0.53 19.41
N GLN A 18 32.58 -0.41 19.05
CA GLN A 18 33.08 -0.62 17.69
C GLN A 18 32.76 -2.03 17.11
N GLY A 19 32.10 -2.91 17.86
CA GLY A 19 31.58 -4.21 17.40
C GLY A 19 30.06 -4.29 17.18
N ALA A 20 29.30 -3.22 17.41
CA ALA A 20 27.84 -3.22 17.27
C ALA A 20 27.35 -3.39 15.82
N SER A 21 28.13 -2.90 14.84
CA SER A 21 27.79 -3.03 13.42
C SER A 21 27.74 -4.49 12.96
N VAL A 22 28.59 -5.36 13.51
CA VAL A 22 28.64 -6.79 13.16
C VAL A 22 27.41 -7.54 13.71
N LEU A 23 27.04 -7.29 14.97
CA LEU A 23 25.85 -7.92 15.58
C LEU A 23 24.55 -7.46 14.90
N LEU A 24 24.47 -6.19 14.53
CA LEU A 24 23.32 -5.63 13.82
C LEU A 24 23.22 -6.13 12.37
N LEU A 25 24.35 -6.32 11.69
CA LEU A 25 24.38 -7.00 10.38
C LEU A 25 24.00 -8.49 10.47
N GLN A 26 24.37 -9.16 11.56
CA GLN A 26 23.91 -10.54 11.80
C GLN A 26 22.41 -10.59 12.07
N ALA A 27 21.87 -9.61 12.81
CA ALA A 27 20.43 -9.50 13.03
C ALA A 27 19.67 -9.19 11.73
N SER A 28 20.21 -8.34 10.85
CA SER A 28 19.61 -8.08 9.54
C SER A 28 19.68 -9.28 8.61
N ALA A 29 20.75 -10.09 8.66
CA ALA A 29 20.82 -11.36 7.94
C ALA A 29 19.75 -12.36 8.43
N ASN A 30 19.48 -12.41 9.74
CA ASN A 30 18.40 -13.22 10.29
C ASN A 30 17.02 -12.74 9.78
N LEU A 31 16.78 -11.43 9.74
CA LEU A 31 15.54 -10.87 9.18
C LEU A 31 15.43 -11.13 7.66
N GLN A 32 16.53 -10.99 6.92
CA GLN A 32 16.58 -11.33 5.51
C GLN A 32 16.16 -12.79 5.28
N SER A 33 16.62 -13.72 6.12
CA SER A 33 16.26 -15.14 6.01
C SER A 33 14.75 -15.41 6.19
N GLN A 34 14.01 -14.47 6.78
CA GLN A 34 12.54 -14.49 6.93
C GLN A 34 11.83 -13.85 5.74
N VAL A 35 12.51 -13.02 4.94
CA VAL A 35 12.00 -12.45 3.69
C VAL A 35 12.21 -13.45 2.55
N ARG A 36 11.40 -14.51 2.55
CA ARG A 36 11.37 -15.54 1.50
C ARG A 36 10.23 -15.30 0.50
N PRO A 37 10.25 -15.91 -0.69
CA PRO A 37 9.08 -15.94 -1.58
C PRO A 37 7.81 -16.34 -0.84
N GLY A 38 6.75 -15.52 -0.97
CA GLY A 38 5.49 -15.71 -0.25
C GLY A 38 5.48 -15.20 1.20
N SER A 39 6.59 -14.63 1.69
CA SER A 39 6.61 -13.97 3.00
C SER A 39 5.65 -12.80 3.05
N SER A 40 5.07 -12.58 4.24
CA SER A 40 4.12 -11.51 4.48
C SER A 40 4.72 -10.14 4.14
N ILE A 41 3.91 -9.29 3.52
CA ILE A 41 4.19 -7.86 3.29
C ILE A 41 4.74 -7.17 4.56
N LYS A 42 4.27 -7.60 5.74
CA LYS A 42 4.79 -7.16 7.04
C LYS A 42 6.28 -7.35 7.22
N TYR A 43 6.80 -8.54 6.93
CA TYR A 43 8.21 -8.86 7.15
C TYR A 43 9.08 -8.06 6.20
N LYS A 44 8.65 -7.91 4.95
CA LYS A 44 9.29 -7.06 3.95
C LYS A 44 9.36 -5.60 4.41
N ALA A 45 8.23 -5.03 4.81
CA ALA A 45 8.16 -3.66 5.32
C ALA A 45 9.01 -3.46 6.59
N ALA A 46 8.95 -4.39 7.54
CA ALA A 46 9.73 -4.34 8.77
C ALA A 46 11.24 -4.40 8.48
N PHE A 47 11.66 -5.33 7.61
CA PHE A 47 13.04 -5.44 7.15
C PHE A 47 13.51 -4.13 6.51
N THR A 48 12.75 -3.57 5.58
CA THR A 48 13.07 -2.29 4.94
C THR A 48 13.19 -1.14 5.94
N ARG A 49 12.26 -1.03 6.90
CA ARG A 49 12.32 0.02 7.94
C ARG A 49 13.54 -0.13 8.84
N VAL A 50 13.91 -1.36 9.19
CA VAL A 50 15.13 -1.65 9.95
C VAL A 50 16.35 -1.20 9.16
N LEU A 51 16.45 -1.53 7.87
CA LEU A 51 17.56 -1.08 7.02
C LEU A 51 17.63 0.45 6.89
N TYR A 52 16.50 1.10 6.68
CA TYR A 52 16.43 2.57 6.62
C TYR A 52 16.92 3.19 7.94
N ARG A 53 16.35 2.76 9.08
CA ARG A 53 16.73 3.28 10.39
C ARG A 53 18.20 3.03 10.69
N TYR A 54 18.71 1.87 10.28
CA TYR A 54 20.11 1.50 10.45
C TYR A 54 21.05 2.39 9.66
N LEU A 55 20.71 2.74 8.41
CA LEU A 55 21.47 3.69 7.61
C LEU A 55 21.43 5.11 8.20
N CYS A 56 20.29 5.53 8.74
CA CYS A 56 20.16 6.85 9.39
C CYS A 56 20.96 6.95 10.70
N ASP A 57 20.89 5.94 11.56
CA ASP A 57 21.51 6.00 12.88
C ASP A 57 23.01 5.67 12.85
N HIS A 58 23.45 4.90 11.85
CA HIS A 58 24.82 4.37 11.76
C HIS A 58 25.39 4.41 10.32
N PRO A 59 25.67 5.59 9.75
CA PRO A 59 26.23 5.72 8.40
C PRO A 59 27.74 5.43 8.37
N THR A 60 28.14 4.23 8.82
CA THR A 60 29.53 3.77 8.68
C THR A 60 29.75 3.23 7.27
N THR A 61 30.98 3.33 6.75
CA THR A 61 31.33 2.86 5.40
C THR A 61 30.96 1.40 5.17
N ASP A 62 31.24 0.52 6.15
CA ASP A 62 30.90 -0.91 6.08
C ASP A 62 29.39 -1.17 5.93
N ILE A 63 28.55 -0.34 6.57
CA ILE A 63 27.09 -0.45 6.49
C ILE A 63 26.58 0.04 5.14
N ILE A 64 27.09 1.19 4.69
CA ILE A 64 26.76 1.78 3.39
C ILE A 64 27.12 0.82 2.25
N ASP A 65 28.19 0.04 2.39
CA ASP A 65 28.61 -0.95 1.40
C ASP A 65 27.79 -2.25 1.44
N LYS A 66 27.34 -2.68 2.63
CA LYS A 66 26.64 -3.97 2.81
C LYS A 66 25.13 -3.91 2.56
N VAL A 67 24.48 -2.82 2.94
CA VAL A 67 23.01 -2.70 2.80
C VAL A 67 22.56 -2.82 1.34
N PRO A 68 23.21 -2.18 0.34
CA PRO A 68 22.85 -2.36 -1.06
C PRO A 68 22.89 -3.82 -1.52
N ASN A 69 23.96 -4.55 -1.16
CA ASN A 69 24.10 -5.96 -1.48
C ASN A 69 22.99 -6.80 -0.84
N LEU A 70 22.60 -6.48 0.39
CA LEU A 70 21.52 -7.16 1.09
C LEU A 70 20.16 -6.92 0.43
N VAL A 71 19.88 -5.67 0.04
CA VAL A 71 18.65 -5.29 -0.65
C VAL A 71 18.55 -5.98 -2.01
N LEU A 72 19.64 -5.96 -2.78
CA LEU A 72 19.73 -6.63 -4.08
C LEU A 72 19.54 -8.15 -3.94
N ALA A 73 20.27 -8.79 -3.03
CA ALA A 73 20.14 -10.23 -2.79
C ALA A 73 18.71 -10.63 -2.38
N THR A 74 18.05 -9.80 -1.56
CA THR A 74 16.66 -10.03 -1.15
C THR A 74 15.70 -9.88 -2.32
N ALA A 75 15.88 -8.85 -3.17
CA ALA A 75 15.05 -8.63 -4.35
C ALA A 75 15.19 -9.76 -5.38
N LEU A 76 16.40 -10.28 -5.57
CA LEU A 76 16.65 -11.43 -6.46
C LEU A 76 16.08 -12.74 -5.89
N GLN A 77 16.03 -12.87 -4.57
CA GLN A 77 15.42 -14.02 -3.92
C GLN A 77 13.89 -13.96 -3.96
N ASP A 78 13.30 -12.79 -3.79
CA ASP A 78 11.85 -12.56 -3.83
C ASP A 78 11.51 -11.23 -4.52
N MET A 79 11.05 -11.32 -5.77
CA MET A 79 10.67 -10.16 -6.60
C MET A 79 9.55 -9.30 -6.00
N SER A 80 8.70 -9.88 -5.13
CA SER A 80 7.67 -9.10 -4.45
C SER A 80 8.22 -8.20 -3.34
N TYR A 81 9.54 -8.27 -3.06
CA TYR A 81 10.25 -7.30 -2.22
C TYR A 81 10.58 -5.98 -2.96
N ILE A 82 10.55 -5.97 -4.30
CA ILE A 82 10.95 -4.79 -5.11
C ILE A 82 10.22 -3.50 -4.68
N PRO A 83 8.89 -3.46 -4.46
CA PRO A 83 8.22 -2.22 -4.05
C PRO A 83 8.80 -1.61 -2.77
N PHE A 84 9.17 -2.46 -1.81
CA PHE A 84 9.79 -2.02 -0.55
C PHE A 84 11.23 -1.56 -0.75
N ALA A 85 11.99 -2.21 -1.64
CA ALA A 85 13.32 -1.75 -2.03
C ALA A 85 13.26 -0.37 -2.70
N LEU A 86 12.29 -0.13 -3.57
CA LEU A 86 12.09 1.16 -4.23
C LEU A 86 11.64 2.25 -3.23
N ASP A 87 10.78 1.89 -2.27
CA ASP A 87 10.43 2.79 -1.16
C ASP A 87 11.65 3.19 -0.33
N LEU A 88 12.56 2.24 -0.05
CA LEU A 88 13.82 2.53 0.63
C LEU A 88 14.67 3.51 -0.17
N VAL A 89 14.88 3.24 -1.46
CA VAL A 89 15.65 4.11 -2.36
C VAL A 89 15.06 5.52 -2.37
N ARG A 90 13.74 5.65 -2.46
CA ARG A 90 13.03 6.94 -2.42
C ARG A 90 13.25 7.67 -1.09
N CYS A 91 13.13 6.98 0.04
CA CYS A 91 13.36 7.56 1.37
C CYS A 91 14.82 8.03 1.55
N LEU A 92 15.79 7.22 1.10
CA LEU A 92 17.21 7.57 1.16
C LEU A 92 17.55 8.73 0.24
N HIS A 93 16.97 8.78 -0.96
CA HIS A 93 17.18 9.88 -1.89
C HIS A 93 16.72 11.22 -1.32
N ASN A 94 15.57 11.22 -0.63
CA ASN A 94 15.03 12.41 0.03
C ASN A 94 15.77 12.79 1.33
N THR A 95 16.75 11.98 1.76
CA THR A 95 17.57 12.25 2.94
C THR A 95 18.95 12.77 2.47
N PRO A 96 19.27 14.07 2.63
CA PRO A 96 20.46 14.68 2.01
C PRO A 96 21.77 13.91 2.26
N GLU A 97 21.99 13.46 3.49
CA GLU A 97 23.19 12.75 3.94
C GLU A 97 23.34 11.35 3.33
N LEU A 98 22.23 10.73 2.90
CA LEU A 98 22.18 9.36 2.37
C LEU A 98 21.79 9.30 0.89
N SER A 99 21.65 10.45 0.24
CA SER A 99 21.25 10.56 -1.17
C SER A 99 22.17 9.74 -2.09
N ALA A 100 23.48 9.76 -1.87
CA ALA A 100 24.45 8.94 -2.61
C ALA A 100 24.22 7.43 -2.42
N VAL A 101 23.79 6.99 -1.23
CA VAL A 101 23.50 5.57 -0.95
C VAL A 101 22.27 5.09 -1.73
N SER A 102 21.31 5.97 -2.00
CA SER A 102 20.15 5.59 -2.83
C SER A 102 20.58 5.11 -4.22
N ALA A 103 21.58 5.76 -4.83
CA ALA A 103 22.14 5.37 -6.12
C ALA A 103 22.84 4.01 -6.05
N THR A 104 23.61 3.74 -4.98
CA THR A 104 24.33 2.46 -4.82
C THR A 104 23.39 1.27 -4.63
N ILE A 105 22.16 1.48 -4.14
CA ILE A 105 21.12 0.44 -4.08
C ILE A 105 20.42 0.28 -5.43
N PHE A 106 20.10 1.40 -6.08
CA PHE A 106 19.21 1.40 -7.24
C PHE A 106 19.90 1.00 -8.55
N GLU A 107 21.14 1.45 -8.78
CA GLU A 107 21.89 1.13 -9.99
C GLU A 107 22.11 -0.39 -10.19
N PRO A 108 22.47 -1.20 -9.17
CA PRO A 108 22.55 -2.64 -9.31
C PRO A 108 21.19 -3.30 -9.64
N LEU A 109 20.08 -2.80 -9.09
CA LEU A 109 18.75 -3.31 -9.40
C LEU A 109 18.44 -3.10 -10.89
N VAL A 110 18.58 -1.87 -11.38
CA VAL A 110 18.39 -1.56 -12.81
C VAL A 110 19.31 -2.41 -13.67
N SER A 111 20.58 -2.50 -13.30
CA SER A 111 21.58 -3.23 -14.07
C SER A 111 21.25 -4.71 -14.18
N VAL A 112 20.91 -5.39 -13.08
CA VAL A 112 20.61 -6.83 -13.10
C VAL A 112 19.34 -7.14 -13.89
N PHE A 113 18.29 -6.33 -13.73
CA PHE A 113 17.02 -6.60 -14.40
C PHE A 113 16.95 -6.15 -15.86
N SER A 114 17.92 -5.35 -16.33
CA SER A 114 18.06 -4.93 -17.73
C SER A 114 19.10 -5.75 -18.49
N GLN A 115 19.31 -7.01 -18.11
CA GLN A 115 20.24 -7.94 -18.76
C GLN A 115 19.49 -9.13 -19.36
N PRO A 116 20.00 -9.75 -20.44
CA PRO A 116 19.36 -10.91 -21.08
C PRO A 116 19.12 -12.07 -20.10
N ASP A 117 20.06 -12.31 -19.20
CA ASP A 117 20.01 -13.39 -18.19
C ASP A 117 19.18 -13.03 -16.95
N SER A 118 18.38 -11.97 -17.03
CA SER A 118 17.50 -11.51 -15.96
C SER A 118 16.54 -12.63 -15.52
N PRO A 119 16.34 -12.87 -14.21
CA PRO A 119 15.46 -13.93 -13.71
C PRO A 119 13.96 -13.63 -13.89
N THR A 120 13.64 -12.71 -14.79
CA THR A 120 12.30 -12.20 -15.00
C THR A 120 11.44 -13.19 -15.75
N THR A 121 10.24 -13.41 -15.25
CA THR A 121 9.19 -14.19 -15.89
C THR A 121 7.99 -13.28 -16.11
N LEU A 122 7.00 -13.72 -16.89
CA LEU A 122 5.77 -12.95 -17.08
C LEU A 122 5.04 -12.64 -15.77
N THR A 123 5.15 -13.50 -14.76
CA THR A 123 4.52 -13.29 -13.46
C THR A 123 5.28 -12.29 -12.59
N THR A 124 6.60 -12.15 -12.77
CA THR A 124 7.44 -11.22 -12.01
C THR A 124 7.68 -9.90 -12.72
N LEU A 125 7.44 -9.83 -14.02
CA LEU A 125 7.61 -8.64 -14.86
C LEU A 125 6.93 -7.37 -14.32
N PRO A 126 5.71 -7.39 -13.73
CA PRO A 126 5.13 -6.19 -13.13
C PRO A 126 6.06 -5.53 -12.10
N HIS A 127 6.80 -6.33 -11.32
CA HIS A 127 7.75 -5.81 -10.33
C HIS A 127 8.97 -5.18 -11.00
N VAL A 128 9.47 -5.77 -12.09
CA VAL A 128 10.58 -5.22 -12.87
C VAL A 128 10.19 -3.91 -13.53
N LEU A 129 8.96 -3.81 -14.06
CA LEU A 129 8.46 -2.57 -14.63
C LEU A 129 8.38 -1.44 -13.59
N LEU A 130 8.16 -1.74 -12.30
CA LEU A 130 8.24 -0.73 -11.25
C LEU A 130 9.66 -0.16 -11.09
N ILE A 131 10.71 -0.98 -11.28
CA ILE A 131 12.11 -0.54 -11.28
C ILE A 131 12.33 0.41 -12.46
N PHE A 132 11.88 0.01 -13.65
CA PHE A 132 12.02 0.82 -14.87
C PHE A 132 11.21 2.12 -14.82
N GLN A 133 10.05 2.12 -14.17
CA GLN A 133 9.29 3.34 -13.93
C GLN A 133 9.99 4.25 -12.92
N HIS A 134 10.64 3.69 -11.90
CA HIS A 134 11.38 4.49 -10.93
C HIS A 134 12.66 5.08 -11.52
N GLU A 135 13.38 4.40 -12.43
CA GLU A 135 14.62 4.96 -12.98
C GLU A 135 14.42 6.25 -13.74
N ILE A 136 13.23 6.47 -14.32
CA ILE A 136 12.86 7.72 -14.98
C ILE A 136 12.95 8.92 -14.01
N LEU A 137 12.73 8.69 -12.71
CA LEU A 137 12.87 9.71 -11.68
C LEU A 137 14.35 10.02 -11.37
N TYR A 138 15.25 9.07 -11.62
CA TYR A 138 16.70 9.14 -11.37
C TYR A 138 17.47 9.31 -12.68
N ARG A 139 17.37 10.49 -13.29
CA ARG A 139 17.94 10.80 -14.62
C ARG A 139 19.43 10.45 -14.77
N GLU A 140 20.20 10.49 -13.68
CA GLU A 140 21.64 10.17 -13.67
C GLU A 140 21.92 8.68 -13.86
N ILE A 141 20.99 7.82 -13.45
CA ILE A 141 21.13 6.35 -13.47
C ILE A 141 20.38 5.75 -14.67
N CYS A 142 19.30 6.40 -15.09
CA CYS A 142 18.41 5.91 -16.14
C CYS A 142 19.15 5.66 -17.46
N GLN A 143 19.00 4.46 -18.02
CA GLN A 143 19.51 4.12 -19.35
C GLN A 143 18.37 3.65 -20.26
N PRO A 144 17.56 4.57 -20.83
CA PRO A 144 16.35 4.23 -21.58
C PRO A 144 16.60 3.21 -22.70
N GLN A 145 17.71 3.36 -23.46
CA GLN A 145 18.10 2.44 -24.52
C GLN A 145 18.19 0.99 -24.01
N ARG A 146 18.92 0.77 -22.91
CA ARG A 146 19.16 -0.56 -22.36
C ARG A 146 17.87 -1.20 -21.87
N THR A 147 17.04 -0.44 -21.17
CA THR A 147 15.75 -0.90 -20.67
C THR A 147 14.79 -1.25 -21.82
N LEU A 148 14.69 -0.39 -22.83
CA LEU A 148 13.81 -0.61 -23.97
C LEU A 148 14.29 -1.75 -24.86
N LEU A 149 15.60 -1.90 -25.07
CA LEU A 149 16.17 -3.02 -25.81
C LEU A 149 15.90 -4.35 -25.10
N TYR A 150 16.09 -4.39 -23.78
CA TYR A 150 15.72 -5.57 -22.98
C TYR A 150 14.24 -5.94 -23.16
N LEU A 151 13.34 -4.95 -23.12
CA LEU A 151 11.92 -5.18 -23.35
C LEU A 151 11.63 -5.70 -24.76
N ALA A 152 12.24 -5.11 -25.78
CA ALA A 152 12.01 -5.49 -27.18
C ALA A 152 12.56 -6.88 -27.51
N GLU A 153 13.79 -7.19 -27.06
CA GLU A 153 14.51 -8.41 -27.47
C GLU A 153 14.22 -9.63 -26.58
N HIS A 154 13.89 -9.42 -25.30
CA HIS A 154 13.78 -10.52 -24.33
C HIS A 154 12.40 -10.68 -23.69
N VAL A 155 11.60 -9.61 -23.64
CA VAL A 155 10.27 -9.65 -23.03
C VAL A 155 9.17 -9.77 -24.08
N LEU A 156 9.19 -8.93 -25.10
CA LEU A 156 8.13 -8.81 -26.10
C LEU A 156 8.36 -9.72 -27.30
N THR A 157 8.57 -11.01 -27.05
CA THR A 157 8.56 -12.00 -28.13
C THR A 157 7.13 -12.15 -28.68
N LYS A 158 7.01 -12.71 -29.89
CA LYS A 158 5.71 -12.90 -30.53
C LYS A 158 4.77 -13.73 -29.64
N GLU A 159 5.27 -14.81 -29.06
CA GLU A 159 4.50 -15.70 -28.19
C GLU A 159 4.07 -14.99 -26.90
N VAL A 160 4.91 -14.11 -26.35
CA VAL A 160 4.56 -13.32 -25.16
C VAL A 160 3.48 -12.30 -25.47
N CYS A 161 3.59 -11.57 -26.58
CA CYS A 161 2.61 -10.56 -26.96
C CYS A 161 1.20 -11.13 -27.17
N GLU A 162 1.07 -12.40 -27.60
CA GLU A 162 -0.21 -13.10 -27.75
C GLU A 162 -0.88 -13.41 -26.40
N ILE A 163 -0.09 -13.61 -25.34
CA ILE A 163 -0.59 -14.00 -24.00
C ILE A 163 -0.45 -12.89 -22.95
N ILE A 164 0.12 -11.73 -23.30
CA ILE A 164 0.36 -10.64 -22.37
C ILE A 164 -0.98 -10.11 -21.86
N SER A 165 -1.08 -9.89 -20.54
CA SER A 165 -2.29 -9.34 -19.97
C SER A 165 -2.47 -7.87 -20.38
N TRP A 166 -3.73 -7.45 -20.55
CA TRP A 166 -4.09 -6.05 -20.82
C TRP A 166 -3.39 -5.06 -19.89
N SER A 167 -3.38 -5.36 -18.58
CA SER A 167 -2.76 -4.49 -17.56
C SER A 167 -1.25 -4.40 -17.69
N LEU A 168 -0.58 -5.48 -18.10
CA LEU A 168 0.87 -5.51 -18.27
C LEU A 168 1.29 -4.78 -19.55
N GLY A 169 0.56 -5.00 -20.66
CA GLY A 169 0.79 -4.25 -21.90
C GLY A 169 0.64 -2.74 -21.68
N HIS A 170 -0.37 -2.30 -20.91
CA HIS A 170 -0.50 -0.88 -20.54
C HIS A 170 0.60 -0.35 -19.63
N GLN A 171 1.17 -1.15 -18.73
CA GLN A 171 2.32 -0.73 -17.93
C GLN A 171 3.55 -0.47 -18.81
N ILE A 172 3.82 -1.35 -19.78
CA ILE A 172 4.94 -1.18 -20.73
C ILE A 172 4.71 0.05 -21.61
N LEU A 173 3.51 0.22 -22.17
CA LEU A 173 3.20 1.40 -22.97
C LEU A 173 3.27 2.70 -22.15
N SER A 174 2.90 2.66 -20.87
CA SER A 174 3.03 3.82 -19.97
C SER A 174 4.49 4.13 -19.66
N LEU A 175 5.36 3.11 -19.59
CA LEU A 175 6.81 3.29 -19.50
C LEU A 175 7.36 3.96 -20.77
N CYS A 176 7.00 3.49 -21.97
CA CYS A 176 7.38 4.13 -23.24
C CYS A 176 6.95 5.61 -23.29
N HIS A 177 5.69 5.89 -22.92
CA HIS A 177 5.19 7.26 -22.81
C HIS A 177 6.05 8.12 -21.88
N SER A 178 6.47 7.56 -20.75
CA SER A 178 7.26 8.27 -19.74
C SER A 178 8.67 8.58 -20.27
N TYR A 179 9.31 7.65 -21.00
CA TYR A 179 10.57 7.95 -21.69
C TYR A 179 10.41 9.04 -22.75
N MET A 180 9.39 8.93 -23.60
CA MET A 180 9.09 9.93 -24.65
C MET A 180 8.88 11.33 -24.08
N LYS A 181 8.32 11.41 -22.87
CA LYS A 181 8.04 12.67 -22.18
C LYS A 181 9.28 13.26 -21.50
N GLU A 182 10.06 12.44 -20.80
CA GLU A 182 11.09 12.91 -19.87
C GLU A 182 12.50 12.98 -20.49
N PHE A 183 12.80 12.19 -21.53
CA PHE A 183 14.14 12.06 -22.12
C PHE A 183 14.24 12.62 -23.53
N ASP A 184 15.47 12.79 -24.03
CA ASP A 184 15.70 13.06 -25.45
C ASP A 184 15.34 11.80 -26.25
N VAL A 185 14.32 11.93 -27.09
CA VAL A 185 13.78 10.81 -27.88
C VAL A 185 14.77 10.37 -28.92
N THR A 186 15.65 11.25 -29.41
CA THR A 186 16.64 10.90 -30.43
C THR A 186 17.63 9.85 -29.95
N GLU A 187 17.91 9.80 -28.64
CA GLU A 187 18.80 8.81 -28.04
C GLU A 187 18.17 7.41 -28.01
N CYS A 188 16.86 7.29 -27.80
CA CYS A 188 16.19 5.98 -27.63
C CYS A 188 15.10 5.69 -28.68
N PHE A 189 15.14 6.41 -29.81
CA PHE A 189 14.11 6.38 -30.85
C PHE A 189 13.91 4.98 -31.44
N ASN A 190 15.02 4.29 -31.73
CA ASN A 190 14.97 2.98 -32.37
C ASN A 190 14.38 1.93 -31.44
N GLU A 191 14.79 1.93 -30.17
CA GLU A 191 14.36 0.99 -29.15
C GLU A 191 12.88 1.22 -28.80
N LEU A 192 12.44 2.48 -28.71
CA LEU A 192 11.02 2.82 -28.59
C LEU A 192 10.21 2.26 -29.77
N CYS A 193 10.68 2.47 -31.00
CA CYS A 193 10.01 1.94 -32.19
C CYS A 193 9.94 0.40 -32.18
N GLN A 194 10.99 -0.28 -31.72
CA GLN A 194 11.02 -1.74 -31.61
C GLN A 194 9.96 -2.25 -30.63
N VAL A 195 9.89 -1.69 -29.41
CA VAL A 195 8.88 -2.05 -28.41
C VAL A 195 7.46 -1.84 -28.95
N LEU A 196 7.20 -0.69 -29.58
CA LEU A 196 5.88 -0.39 -30.14
C LEU A 196 5.51 -1.32 -31.31
N ASN A 197 6.46 -1.62 -32.19
CA ASN A 197 6.25 -2.54 -33.31
C ASN A 197 6.01 -3.98 -32.84
N ALA A 198 6.62 -4.41 -31.73
CA ALA A 198 6.39 -5.72 -31.13
C ALA A 198 4.92 -5.87 -30.70
N PHE A 199 4.34 -4.84 -30.07
CA PHE A 199 2.90 -4.82 -29.76
C PHE A 199 2.04 -4.82 -31.01
N ILE A 200 2.34 -3.95 -31.99
CA ILE A 200 1.56 -3.83 -33.23
C ILE A 200 1.53 -5.15 -34.01
N SER A 201 2.61 -5.92 -33.96
CA SER A 201 2.77 -7.16 -34.73
C SER A 201 2.28 -8.42 -34.01
N GLY A 202 2.14 -8.36 -32.68
CA GLY A 202 1.93 -9.57 -31.86
C GLY A 202 0.79 -9.50 -30.84
N SER A 203 0.19 -8.34 -30.58
CA SER A 203 -0.92 -8.24 -29.61
C SER A 203 -2.27 -8.35 -30.32
N ASP A 204 -3.20 -9.12 -29.74
CA ASP A 204 -4.59 -9.20 -30.21
C ASP A 204 -5.53 -8.19 -29.51
N ASP A 205 -5.03 -7.49 -28.48
CA ASP A 205 -5.82 -6.56 -27.69
C ASP A 205 -5.91 -5.19 -28.39
N VAL A 206 -7.14 -4.79 -28.74
CA VAL A 206 -7.40 -3.56 -29.50
C VAL A 206 -6.93 -2.30 -28.77
N ASP A 207 -7.08 -2.24 -27.45
CA ASP A 207 -6.68 -1.06 -26.67
C ASP A 207 -5.15 -0.90 -26.63
N ILE A 208 -4.42 -2.02 -26.51
CA ILE A 208 -2.95 -2.05 -26.58
C ILE A 208 -2.50 -1.64 -27.99
N LEU A 209 -3.08 -2.23 -29.03
CA LEU A 209 -2.75 -1.94 -30.44
C LEU A 209 -2.97 -0.47 -30.79
N ASP A 210 -4.13 0.08 -30.45
CA ASP A 210 -4.47 1.48 -30.74
C ASP A 210 -3.49 2.43 -30.05
N ARG A 211 -3.18 2.18 -28.77
CA ARG A 211 -2.24 3.00 -28.01
C ARG A 211 -0.80 2.88 -28.53
N ALA A 212 -0.36 1.68 -28.93
CA ALA A 212 0.95 1.47 -29.53
C ALA A 212 1.08 2.19 -30.89
N ASN A 213 0.06 2.07 -31.76
CA ASN A 213 0.00 2.78 -33.04
C ASN A 213 0.03 4.30 -32.84
N MET A 214 -0.75 4.82 -31.88
CA MET A 214 -0.77 6.24 -31.56
C MET A 214 0.63 6.74 -31.16
N TYR A 215 1.31 6.06 -30.22
CA TYR A 215 2.66 6.45 -29.81
C TYR A 215 3.67 6.37 -30.96
N ARG A 216 3.56 5.35 -31.81
CA ARG A 216 4.42 5.22 -32.99
C ARG A 216 4.21 6.37 -33.99
N THR A 217 2.96 6.71 -34.29
CA THR A 217 2.66 7.86 -35.16
C THR A 217 3.19 9.16 -34.57
N LEU A 218 3.02 9.38 -33.26
CA LEU A 218 3.57 10.56 -32.59
C LEU A 218 5.10 10.64 -32.69
N LEU A 219 5.80 9.51 -32.55
CA LEU A 219 7.26 9.43 -32.71
C LEU A 219 7.72 9.74 -34.13
N LEU A 220 7.01 9.24 -35.15
CA LEU A 220 7.41 9.39 -36.55
C LEU A 220 7.09 10.76 -37.14
N GLU A 221 5.96 11.36 -36.73
CA GLU A 221 5.40 12.55 -37.39
C GLU A 221 5.71 13.87 -36.67
N LEU A 222 6.04 13.83 -35.38
CA LEU A 222 6.26 15.04 -34.58
C LEU A 222 7.74 15.30 -34.35
N SER A 223 8.11 16.58 -34.34
CA SER A 223 9.40 17.01 -33.79
C SER A 223 9.40 16.79 -32.27
N GLU A 224 10.57 16.54 -31.69
CA GLU A 224 10.73 16.29 -30.25
C GLU A 224 10.08 17.36 -29.37
N SER A 225 10.23 18.64 -29.74
CA SER A 225 9.61 19.76 -29.04
C SER A 225 8.08 19.67 -28.99
N LYS A 226 7.45 19.36 -30.13
CA LYS A 226 5.99 19.20 -30.26
C LYS A 226 5.51 17.94 -29.56
N LEU A 227 6.28 16.87 -29.64
CA LEU A 227 6.00 15.63 -28.94
C LEU A 227 5.96 15.87 -27.42
N LYS A 228 7.01 16.47 -26.85
CA LYS A 228 7.07 16.79 -25.42
C LYS A 228 5.97 17.76 -25.00
N GLU A 229 5.61 18.72 -25.86
CA GLU A 229 4.49 19.63 -25.61
C GLU A 229 3.16 18.89 -25.52
N LEU A 230 2.89 17.96 -26.45
CA LEU A 230 1.67 17.17 -26.50
C LEU A 230 1.57 16.14 -25.36
N LEU A 231 2.70 15.56 -24.95
CA LEU A 231 2.78 14.58 -23.85
C LEU A 231 2.78 15.21 -22.45
N ARG A 232 2.97 16.54 -22.35
CA ARG A 232 2.77 17.24 -21.09
C ARG A 232 1.28 17.26 -20.80
N THR A 233 0.89 16.50 -19.77
CA THR A 233 -0.44 16.62 -19.17
C THR A 233 -0.70 18.10 -18.89
N PRO A 234 -1.84 18.67 -19.34
CA PRO A 234 -2.14 20.06 -19.06
C PRO A 234 -2.05 20.25 -17.55
N LYS A 235 -1.14 21.11 -17.09
CA LYS A 235 -1.12 21.54 -15.69
C LYS A 235 -2.52 22.06 -15.42
N HIS A 236 -3.25 21.46 -14.48
CA HIS A 236 -4.46 22.07 -13.97
C HIS A 236 -4.09 23.46 -13.43
N GLY A 237 -4.27 24.48 -14.28
CA GLY A 237 -4.34 25.86 -13.84
C GLY A 237 -5.51 26.01 -12.86
N PRO A 238 -5.54 27.08 -12.06
CA PRO A 238 -6.62 27.31 -11.12
C PRO A 238 -7.94 27.46 -11.89
N LYS A 239 -8.79 26.42 -11.83
CA LYS A 239 -10.24 26.43 -12.08
C LYS A 239 -10.79 27.24 -13.27
N ASP A 240 -10.05 27.39 -14.36
CA ASP A 240 -10.71 27.72 -15.63
C ASP A 240 -11.18 26.42 -16.28
N LYS A 241 -12.50 26.31 -16.38
CA LYS A 241 -13.24 25.25 -17.06
C LYS A 241 -12.81 25.20 -18.54
N VAL A 242 -11.72 24.50 -18.82
CA VAL A 242 -11.42 24.06 -20.19
C VAL A 242 -12.06 22.69 -20.33
N GLU A 243 -13.29 22.70 -20.84
CA GLU A 243 -13.96 21.51 -21.36
C GLU A 243 -13.09 20.92 -22.48
N PHE A 244 -12.32 19.88 -22.16
CA PHE A 244 -11.78 19.02 -23.19
C PHE A 244 -12.96 18.27 -23.83
N HIS A 245 -13.34 18.69 -25.04
CA HIS A 245 -14.30 18.00 -25.89
C HIS A 245 -13.72 16.69 -26.45
N SER A 246 -13.34 15.75 -25.58
CA SER A 246 -13.53 14.35 -25.92
C SER A 246 -14.99 14.05 -25.62
N SER A 247 -15.83 14.05 -26.65
CA SER A 247 -17.27 13.76 -26.53
C SER A 247 -17.53 12.28 -26.20
N ARG A 248 -16.88 11.73 -25.17
CA ARG A 248 -17.41 10.58 -24.46
C ARG A 248 -18.51 11.11 -23.55
N THR A 249 -19.75 10.79 -23.90
CA THR A 249 -20.94 11.20 -23.17
C THR A 249 -20.89 10.57 -21.78
N VAL A 250 -20.33 11.27 -20.79
CA VAL A 250 -20.41 10.83 -19.39
C VAL A 250 -21.87 10.96 -18.96
N LYS A 251 -22.51 9.83 -18.70
CA LYS A 251 -23.90 9.82 -18.23
C LYS A 251 -23.91 9.74 -16.72
N LYS A 252 -24.39 10.82 -16.09
CA LYS A 252 -24.70 10.80 -14.67
C LYS A 252 -25.93 9.92 -14.44
N VAL A 253 -25.85 9.03 -13.47
CA VAL A 253 -26.99 8.22 -13.03
C VAL A 253 -27.56 8.88 -11.78
N ASP A 254 -28.78 9.41 -11.89
CA ASP A 254 -29.40 10.18 -10.81
C ASP A 254 -29.95 9.30 -9.67
N VAL A 255 -30.23 8.03 -9.95
CA VAL A 255 -30.74 7.07 -8.96
C VAL A 255 -29.67 6.01 -8.68
N PRO A 256 -29.13 5.94 -7.45
CA PRO A 256 -28.15 4.92 -7.10
C PRO A 256 -28.80 3.53 -7.15
N PHE A 257 -28.29 2.66 -8.02
CA PHE A 257 -28.66 1.24 -8.05
C PHE A 257 -27.61 0.35 -7.36
N LEU A 258 -26.46 0.93 -7.01
CA LEU A 258 -25.42 0.31 -6.20
C LEU A 258 -25.60 0.76 -4.76
N LYS A 259 -25.47 -0.18 -3.83
CA LYS A 259 -25.49 0.10 -2.39
C LYS A 259 -24.22 -0.44 -1.75
N LEU A 260 -23.53 0.42 -1.02
CA LEU A 260 -22.42 0.01 -0.17
C LEU A 260 -22.98 -0.33 1.21
N SER A 261 -22.60 -1.49 1.72
CA SER A 261 -22.89 -1.88 3.09
C SER A 261 -21.61 -2.37 3.75
N LYS A 262 -21.35 -1.86 4.95
CA LYS A 262 -20.25 -2.28 5.80
C LYS A 262 -20.64 -3.59 6.50
N GLN A 263 -19.77 -4.59 6.42
CA GLN A 263 -19.91 -5.84 7.19
C GLN A 263 -18.60 -6.10 7.93
N ARG A 264 -18.68 -6.32 9.24
CA ARG A 264 -17.52 -6.73 10.03
C ARG A 264 -17.28 -8.22 9.78
N GLN A 265 -16.11 -8.56 9.26
CA GLN A 265 -15.77 -9.96 9.01
C GLN A 265 -15.47 -10.65 10.34
N THR A 266 -16.42 -11.43 10.86
CA THR A 266 -16.14 -12.47 11.86
C THR A 266 -15.47 -13.64 11.14
N MET A 267 -14.32 -14.11 11.62
CA MET A 267 -13.46 -15.12 10.97
C MET A 267 -14.07 -16.54 10.83
N ALA A 268 -15.39 -16.68 10.76
CA ALA A 268 -16.06 -17.96 10.61
C ALA A 268 -17.16 -17.83 9.55
N GLU A 269 -16.82 -18.01 8.28
CA GLU A 269 -17.69 -18.55 7.21
C GLU A 269 -16.92 -18.57 5.90
N THR A 270 -16.39 -19.75 5.55
CA THR A 270 -15.87 -20.05 4.22
C THR A 270 -17.06 -20.33 3.31
N VAL A 271 -17.35 -19.42 2.38
CA VAL A 271 -18.40 -19.62 1.37
C VAL A 271 -17.84 -20.49 0.24
N GLU A 272 -18.40 -21.68 0.06
CA GLU A 272 -18.11 -22.56 -1.07
C GLU A 272 -18.57 -21.93 -2.39
N HIS A 273 -17.71 -22.01 -3.41
CA HIS A 273 -18.01 -21.57 -4.77
C HIS A 273 -18.50 -22.75 -5.62
N ASP A 274 -19.79 -22.75 -5.96
CA ASP A 274 -20.35 -23.65 -6.97
C ASP A 274 -20.07 -23.13 -8.39
N HIS A 275 -19.54 -24.01 -9.23
CA HIS A 275 -19.32 -23.81 -10.66
C HIS A 275 -20.59 -24.12 -11.45
N LEU A 276 -20.99 -23.26 -12.41
CA LEU A 276 -21.28 -23.62 -13.81
C LEU A 276 -21.97 -22.49 -14.61
N CYS A 277 -21.52 -22.40 -15.86
CA CYS A 277 -22.24 -22.09 -17.11
C CYS A 277 -21.92 -20.75 -17.83
N PRO A 278 -21.50 -20.80 -19.11
CA PRO A 278 -21.15 -19.63 -19.93
C PRO A 278 -22.33 -19.17 -20.81
N GLN A 279 -22.43 -17.85 -21.02
CA GLN A 279 -22.38 -17.19 -22.35
C GLN A 279 -22.99 -15.76 -22.30
N HIS A 280 -22.15 -14.82 -22.73
CA HIS A 280 -22.40 -13.42 -23.10
C HIS A 280 -23.12 -12.55 -22.05
N VAL A 281 -22.34 -12.07 -21.06
CA VAL A 281 -22.71 -10.96 -20.19
C VAL A 281 -21.69 -9.85 -20.40
N ALA A 282 -22.16 -8.62 -20.64
CA ALA A 282 -21.31 -7.45 -20.78
C ALA A 282 -20.46 -7.30 -19.52
N LYS A 283 -19.16 -7.57 -19.63
CA LYS A 283 -18.21 -7.35 -18.54
C LYS A 283 -18.12 -5.84 -18.33
N GLN A 284 -18.39 -5.40 -17.11
CA GLN A 284 -18.30 -3.99 -16.73
C GLN A 284 -17.14 -3.85 -15.75
N ALA A 285 -16.16 -3.02 -16.09
CA ALA A 285 -15.20 -2.56 -15.11
C ALA A 285 -15.92 -1.56 -14.21
N LEU A 286 -15.85 -1.78 -12.90
CA LEU A 286 -16.39 -0.88 -11.89
C LEU A 286 -15.24 -0.43 -10.99
N ALA A 287 -15.09 0.88 -10.83
CA ALA A 287 -14.18 1.49 -9.88
C ALA A 287 -15.00 2.24 -8.83
N ILE A 288 -14.72 1.99 -7.55
CA ILE A 288 -15.32 2.73 -6.44
C ILE A 288 -14.28 3.67 -5.87
N PHE A 289 -14.64 4.95 -5.79
CA PHE A 289 -13.83 6.00 -5.22
C PHE A 289 -14.44 6.42 -3.88
N LEU A 290 -13.60 6.51 -2.86
CA LEU A 290 -13.96 6.97 -1.53
C LEU A 290 -13.18 8.25 -1.25
N GLU A 291 -13.87 9.37 -1.21
CA GLU A 291 -13.31 10.68 -0.92
C GLU A 291 -13.42 10.95 0.59
N VAL A 292 -12.28 11.17 1.23
CA VAL A 292 -12.15 11.48 2.66
C VAL A 292 -11.44 12.83 2.83
N PRO A 293 -11.61 13.51 3.97
CA PRO A 293 -10.84 14.73 4.26
C PRO A 293 -9.33 14.47 4.16
N GLU A 294 -8.57 15.43 3.62
CA GLU A 294 -7.12 15.29 3.41
C GLU A 294 -6.37 14.92 4.71
N SER A 295 -6.82 15.45 5.84
CA SER A 295 -6.25 15.16 7.17
C SER A 295 -6.41 13.71 7.62
N TRP A 296 -7.27 12.94 6.96
CA TRP A 296 -7.46 11.52 7.26
C TRP A 296 -6.49 10.66 6.45
N GLY A 297 -6.04 11.12 5.29
CA GLY A 297 -5.19 10.39 4.35
C GLY A 297 -5.89 10.15 3.01
N LYS A 298 -5.47 9.09 2.29
CA LYS A 298 -6.02 8.73 0.98
C LYS A 298 -6.50 7.28 0.98
N ILE A 299 -7.54 7.03 0.19
CA ILE A 299 -8.04 5.69 -0.11
C ILE A 299 -7.88 5.48 -1.60
N ASP A 300 -7.14 4.43 -1.98
CA ASP A 300 -6.96 4.10 -3.38
C ASP A 300 -8.29 3.62 -4.00
N PRO A 301 -8.55 3.92 -5.29
CA PRO A 301 -9.75 3.44 -5.97
C PRO A 301 -9.84 1.91 -5.91
N ILE A 302 -11.02 1.41 -5.55
CA ILE A 302 -11.29 -0.02 -5.44
C ILE A 302 -11.73 -0.51 -6.82
N MET A 303 -10.86 -1.28 -7.47
CA MET A 303 -11.14 -1.85 -8.79
C MET A 303 -11.88 -3.17 -8.65
N VAL A 304 -13.13 -3.21 -9.12
CA VAL A 304 -13.97 -4.39 -9.19
C VAL A 304 -13.94 -4.92 -10.63
N GLY A 305 -13.17 -5.98 -10.84
CA GLY A 305 -12.88 -6.49 -12.18
C GLY A 305 -14.09 -7.06 -12.93
N HIS A 306 -15.10 -7.57 -12.23
CA HIS A 306 -16.29 -8.14 -12.87
C HIS A 306 -17.52 -8.13 -11.96
N VAL A 307 -18.58 -7.43 -12.37
CA VAL A 307 -19.90 -7.49 -11.72
C VAL A 307 -20.88 -8.18 -12.65
N ASP A 308 -21.29 -9.40 -12.32
CA ASP A 308 -22.29 -10.14 -13.09
C ASP A 308 -23.70 -9.73 -12.66
N ARG A 309 -24.44 -9.04 -13.55
CA ARG A 309 -25.81 -8.60 -13.30
C ARG A 309 -26.79 -9.74 -12.97
N ARG A 310 -26.50 -10.97 -13.40
CA ARG A 310 -27.40 -12.13 -13.16
C ARG A 310 -27.22 -12.72 -11.77
N GLN A 311 -26.05 -12.53 -11.18
CA GLN A 311 -25.80 -12.95 -9.83
C GLN A 311 -26.25 -11.82 -8.93
N ASN A 312 -27.44 -11.94 -8.35
CA ASN A 312 -27.88 -11.09 -7.24
C ASN A 312 -27.04 -11.36 -5.96
N LYS A 313 -25.78 -11.78 -6.14
CA LYS A 313 -24.81 -12.07 -5.10
C LYS A 313 -24.15 -10.76 -4.71
N ARG A 314 -24.07 -10.53 -3.41
CA ARG A 314 -23.29 -9.43 -2.85
C ARG A 314 -21.82 -9.72 -3.12
N THR A 315 -21.14 -8.81 -3.81
CA THR A 315 -19.69 -8.86 -3.96
C THR A 315 -19.08 -8.23 -2.71
N ALA A 316 -18.34 -9.02 -1.94
CA ALA A 316 -17.52 -8.48 -0.86
C ALA A 316 -16.32 -7.74 -1.47
N LEU A 317 -16.01 -6.56 -0.93
CA LEU A 317 -14.90 -5.73 -1.37
C LEU A 317 -14.01 -5.45 -0.18
N ASP A 318 -12.71 -5.71 -0.34
CA ASP A 318 -11.72 -5.37 0.65
C ASP A 318 -11.29 -3.91 0.45
N ILE A 319 -11.56 -3.08 1.45
CA ILE A 319 -11.08 -1.70 1.48
C ILE A 319 -9.75 -1.69 2.20
N VAL A 320 -8.69 -1.37 1.46
CA VAL A 320 -7.36 -1.12 2.05
C VAL A 320 -7.20 0.39 2.20
N CYS A 321 -7.09 0.84 3.43
CA CYS A 321 -6.88 2.26 3.74
C CYS A 321 -5.67 2.44 4.67
N PHE A 322 -4.97 3.56 4.47
CA PHE A 322 -3.82 3.96 5.26
C PHE A 322 -4.12 5.30 5.94
N PRO A 323 -4.94 5.29 7.01
CA PRO A 323 -5.27 6.53 7.69
C PRO A 323 -4.00 7.12 8.31
N GLU A 324 -3.86 8.44 8.21
CA GLU A 324 -2.86 9.19 8.98
C GLU A 324 -3.24 9.22 10.46
N CYS A 325 -4.55 9.22 10.75
CA CYS A 325 -5.12 9.23 12.09
C CYS A 325 -6.32 8.26 12.20
N PRO A 326 -6.44 7.48 13.29
CA PRO A 326 -7.50 6.49 13.50
C PRO A 326 -8.84 7.12 13.95
N TYR A 327 -9.23 8.25 13.35
CA TYR A 327 -10.44 8.96 13.73
C TYR A 327 -11.63 8.50 12.89
N PRO A 328 -12.85 8.50 13.45
CA PRO A 328 -14.08 8.29 12.68
C PRO A 328 -14.17 9.26 11.50
N VAL A 329 -14.60 8.76 10.34
CA VAL A 329 -14.73 9.56 9.12
C VAL A 329 -15.96 9.15 8.32
N ILE A 330 -16.56 10.12 7.64
CA ILE A 330 -17.58 9.88 6.62
C ILE A 330 -16.90 10.09 5.27
N ALA A 331 -16.81 9.02 4.48
CA ALA A 331 -16.26 9.05 3.14
C ALA A 331 -17.39 9.24 2.13
N GLU A 332 -17.27 10.24 1.26
CA GLU A 332 -18.16 10.39 0.11
C GLU A 332 -17.82 9.32 -0.92
N ALA A 333 -18.82 8.54 -1.31
CA ALA A 333 -18.61 7.39 -2.17
C ALA A 333 -19.17 7.65 -3.57
N ARG A 334 -18.40 7.30 -4.60
CA ARG A 334 -18.85 7.33 -6.00
C ARG A 334 -18.38 6.10 -6.75
N ALA A 335 -19.19 5.66 -7.70
CA ALA A 335 -18.87 4.57 -8.61
C ALA A 335 -18.68 5.11 -10.03
N GLU A 336 -17.62 4.67 -10.68
CA GLU A 336 -17.36 4.87 -12.10
C GLU A 336 -17.37 3.51 -12.79
N PHE A 337 -18.17 3.35 -13.83
CA PHE A 337 -18.26 2.08 -14.56
C PHE A 337 -18.58 2.31 -16.03
N SER A 338 -18.24 1.34 -16.88
CA SER A 338 -18.54 1.39 -18.30
C SER A 338 -19.67 0.43 -18.66
N ILE A 339 -20.66 0.93 -19.41
CA ILE A 339 -21.72 0.12 -20.02
C ILE A 339 -21.72 0.41 -21.51
N ASN A 340 -21.54 -0.62 -22.34
CA ASN A 340 -21.53 -0.48 -23.80
C ASN A 340 -20.58 0.64 -24.28
N ASN A 341 -19.36 0.68 -23.73
CA ASN A 341 -18.32 1.68 -23.99
C ASN A 341 -18.69 3.14 -23.61
N VAL A 342 -19.77 3.34 -22.85
CA VAL A 342 -20.14 4.63 -22.27
C VAL A 342 -19.75 4.64 -20.80
N MET A 343 -19.04 5.69 -20.37
CA MET A 343 -18.69 5.88 -18.97
C MET A 343 -19.89 6.46 -18.21
N HIS A 344 -20.18 5.84 -17.07
CA HIS A 344 -21.22 6.25 -16.15
C HIS A 344 -20.61 6.65 -14.82
N LEU A 345 -21.17 7.70 -14.22
CA LEU A 345 -20.84 8.14 -12.87
C LEU A 345 -22.10 8.04 -12.00
N CYS A 346 -21.97 7.40 -10.85
CA CYS A 346 -23.04 7.23 -9.87
C CYS A 346 -22.54 7.67 -8.50
N SER A 347 -23.20 8.65 -7.89
CA SER A 347 -23.00 8.95 -6.47
C SER A 347 -23.61 7.83 -5.63
N LEU A 348 -22.93 7.40 -4.58
CA LEU A 348 -23.37 6.36 -3.65
C LEU A 348 -23.73 6.98 -2.30
N GLU A 349 -24.37 6.20 -1.43
CA GLU A 349 -24.57 6.63 -0.04
C GLU A 349 -23.21 6.82 0.66
N PRO A 350 -23.03 7.89 1.45
CA PRO A 350 -21.79 8.11 2.19
C PRO A 350 -21.44 6.93 3.08
N PHE A 351 -20.16 6.56 3.08
CA PHE A 351 -19.64 5.41 3.79
C PHE A 351 -19.00 5.85 5.11
N LYS A 352 -19.56 5.40 6.25
CA LYS A 352 -19.08 5.78 7.58
C LYS A 352 -18.10 4.74 8.14
N LEU A 353 -16.92 5.22 8.54
CA LEU A 353 -15.96 4.50 9.36
C LEU A 353 -16.05 5.02 10.80
N ASP A 354 -16.33 4.12 11.73
CA ASP A 354 -16.42 4.39 13.15
C ASP A 354 -15.10 4.02 13.85
N LEU A 355 -14.90 4.52 15.07
CA LEU A 355 -13.66 4.28 15.82
C LEU A 355 -13.37 2.78 16.03
N GLU A 356 -14.41 1.99 16.28
CA GLU A 356 -14.28 0.55 16.52
C GLU A 356 -13.84 -0.26 15.30
N ASP A 357 -13.93 0.31 14.09
CA ASP A 357 -13.42 -0.34 12.87
C ASP A 357 -11.90 -0.43 12.85
N PHE A 358 -11.25 0.46 13.60
CA PHE A 358 -9.80 0.51 13.69
C PHE A 358 -9.25 -0.39 14.80
N PHE A 359 -10.10 -0.93 15.67
CA PHE A 359 -9.68 -1.73 16.83
C PHE A 359 -9.02 -3.02 16.38
N GLN A 360 -7.72 -3.12 16.65
CA GLN A 360 -6.93 -4.32 16.41
C GLN A 360 -6.27 -4.79 17.71
N PRO A 361 -6.02 -6.10 17.87
CA PRO A 361 -5.21 -6.58 18.98
C PRO A 361 -3.79 -6.03 18.86
N LEU A 362 -3.06 -5.97 19.97
CA LEU A 362 -1.65 -5.58 19.93
C LEU A 362 -0.87 -6.47 18.95
N PRO A 363 -0.04 -5.89 18.06
CA PRO A 363 0.78 -6.65 17.14
C PRO A 363 1.95 -7.28 17.91
N LEU A 364 1.71 -8.44 18.52
CA LEU A 364 2.76 -9.23 19.15
C LEU A 364 3.58 -9.93 18.06
N LEU A 365 4.89 -9.69 18.06
CA LEU A 365 5.83 -10.33 17.15
C LEU A 365 6.01 -11.79 17.59
N GLY A 366 5.79 -12.74 16.67
CA GLY A 366 6.14 -14.13 16.93
C GLY A 366 7.63 -14.24 17.26
N GLY A 367 7.95 -14.68 18.48
CA GLY A 367 9.32 -14.82 18.99
C GLY A 367 9.75 -13.78 20.04
N THR A 368 8.91 -12.82 20.42
CA THR A 368 9.21 -12.01 21.61
C THR A 368 9.09 -12.86 22.88
N PRO A 369 10.04 -12.75 23.83
CA PRO A 369 9.93 -13.48 25.10
C PRO A 369 8.82 -12.94 26.01
N LEU A 370 8.26 -11.76 25.70
CA LEU A 370 7.24 -11.11 26.50
C LEU A 370 5.84 -11.61 26.15
N SER A 371 5.08 -11.88 27.20
CA SER A 371 3.65 -12.15 27.16
C SER A 371 2.83 -10.88 26.86
N PRO A 372 1.59 -11.00 26.36
CA PRO A 372 0.69 -9.85 26.13
C PRO A 372 0.51 -8.95 27.36
N SER A 373 0.45 -9.54 28.55
CA SER A 373 0.30 -8.82 29.83
C SER A 373 1.54 -8.02 30.20
N GLU A 374 2.74 -8.56 29.97
CA GLU A 374 4.00 -7.83 30.17
C GLU A 374 4.11 -6.65 29.22
N VAL A 375 3.75 -6.84 27.94
CA VAL A 375 3.70 -5.74 26.96
C VAL A 375 2.70 -4.67 27.38
N PHE A 376 1.50 -5.07 27.83
CA PHE A 376 0.49 -4.16 28.37
C PHE A 376 1.07 -3.36 29.56
N ALA A 377 1.69 -4.03 30.53
CA ALA A 377 2.24 -3.39 31.72
C ALA A 377 3.34 -2.38 31.37
N CYS A 378 4.26 -2.74 30.48
CA CYS A 378 5.30 -1.83 30.01
C CYS A 378 4.73 -0.60 29.30
N LEU A 379 3.77 -0.78 28.37
CA LEU A 379 3.13 0.33 27.67
C LEU A 379 2.34 1.21 28.64
N TRP A 380 1.61 0.61 29.59
CA TRP A 380 0.83 1.34 30.58
C TRP A 380 1.72 2.23 31.44
N SER A 381 2.79 1.68 32.02
CA SER A 381 3.75 2.45 32.82
C SER A 381 4.37 3.58 32.01
N HIS A 382 4.75 3.32 30.76
CA HIS A 382 5.28 4.35 29.86
C HIS A 382 4.28 5.49 29.61
N LEU A 383 3.00 5.18 29.39
CA LEU A 383 1.97 6.22 29.19
C LEU A 383 1.65 6.98 30.48
N GLU A 384 1.69 6.32 31.64
CA GLU A 384 1.53 6.97 32.95
C GLU A 384 2.68 7.94 33.26
N GLU A 385 3.92 7.54 33.01
CA GLU A 385 5.11 8.37 33.23
C GLU A 385 5.16 9.61 32.32
N ASN A 386 4.65 9.49 31.08
CA ASN A 386 4.65 10.57 30.10
C ASN A 386 3.37 11.41 30.08
N CYS A 387 2.45 11.17 31.02
CA CYS A 387 1.14 11.80 31.05
C CYS A 387 1.26 13.34 31.08
N GLY A 388 0.64 14.01 30.12
CA GLY A 388 0.62 15.48 30.00
C GLY A 388 1.56 16.07 28.94
N THR A 389 2.42 15.27 28.30
CA THR A 389 3.22 15.71 27.14
C THR A 389 2.61 15.24 25.82
N THR A 390 2.35 13.95 25.71
CA THR A 390 1.82 13.27 24.51
C THR A 390 0.81 12.18 24.85
N SER A 391 0.83 11.67 26.09
CA SER A 391 -0.13 10.68 26.59
C SER A 391 -1.15 11.28 27.55
N HIS A 392 -2.33 10.65 27.59
CA HIS A 392 -3.44 11.07 28.42
C HIS A 392 -4.16 9.89 29.07
N ILE A 393 -4.71 10.14 30.25
CA ILE A 393 -5.46 9.18 31.05
C ILE A 393 -6.86 9.73 31.34
N SER A 394 -7.88 8.87 31.21
CA SER A 394 -9.26 9.19 31.59
C SER A 394 -9.86 8.05 32.39
N VAL A 395 -10.94 8.34 33.13
CA VAL A 395 -11.71 7.33 33.87
C VAL A 395 -13.17 7.46 33.49
N HIS A 396 -13.77 6.34 33.09
CA HIS A 396 -15.17 6.23 32.73
C HIS A 396 -15.87 5.21 33.61
N THR A 397 -17.14 5.45 33.88
CA THR A 397 -18.04 4.45 34.45
C THR A 397 -19.11 4.16 33.41
N GLN A 398 -19.26 2.89 33.07
CA GLN A 398 -20.19 2.43 32.06
C GLN A 398 -21.16 1.43 32.68
N PRO A 399 -22.49 1.63 32.58
CA PRO A 399 -23.46 0.60 32.96
C PRO A 399 -23.38 -0.55 31.95
N CYS A 400 -22.61 -1.57 32.28
CA CYS A 400 -22.50 -2.80 31.51
C CYS A 400 -21.96 -3.94 32.38
N SER A 401 -22.48 -5.13 32.11
CA SER A 401 -21.98 -6.38 32.70
C SER A 401 -20.64 -6.80 32.09
N ARG A 402 -19.94 -7.72 32.77
CA ARG A 402 -18.69 -8.32 32.27
C ARG A 402 -18.90 -9.02 30.93
N ASP A 403 -19.99 -9.77 30.79
CA ASP A 403 -20.28 -10.55 29.59
C ASP A 403 -20.55 -9.64 28.38
N GLU A 404 -21.32 -8.56 28.56
CA GLU A 404 -21.55 -7.55 27.51
C GLU A 404 -20.25 -6.88 27.07
N PHE A 405 -19.35 -6.60 28.02
CA PHE A 405 -18.04 -6.03 27.72
C PHE A 405 -17.17 -7.02 26.92
N LEU A 406 -17.14 -8.30 27.32
CA LEU A 406 -16.40 -9.35 26.63
C LEU A 406 -16.94 -9.66 25.23
N ILE A 407 -18.25 -9.53 24.98
CA ILE A 407 -18.82 -9.67 23.63
C ILE A 407 -18.20 -8.63 22.68
N ARG A 408 -17.91 -7.42 23.16
CA ARG A 408 -17.34 -6.33 22.35
C ARG A 408 -15.82 -6.37 22.25
N PHE A 409 -15.15 -6.69 23.36
CA PHE A 409 -13.70 -6.54 23.49
C PHE A 409 -12.94 -7.86 23.71
N GLY A 410 -13.63 -9.01 23.79
CA GLY A 410 -13.03 -10.28 24.17
C GLY A 410 -11.83 -10.69 23.32
N SER A 411 -11.86 -10.41 22.01
CA SER A 411 -10.72 -10.67 21.12
C SER A 411 -9.51 -9.74 21.31
N LEU A 412 -9.65 -8.70 22.15
CA LEU A 412 -8.64 -7.67 22.43
C LEU A 412 -8.13 -7.73 23.88
N VAL A 413 -8.68 -8.62 24.71
CA VAL A 413 -8.26 -8.82 26.10
C VAL A 413 -6.84 -9.39 26.12
N THR A 414 -5.93 -8.73 26.85
CA THR A 414 -4.53 -9.17 27.00
C THR A 414 -4.32 -10.01 28.25
N GLU A 415 -5.13 -9.78 29.29
CA GLU A 415 -5.01 -10.45 30.57
C GLU A 415 -6.33 -10.45 31.33
N GLU A 416 -6.69 -11.61 31.88
CA GLU A 416 -7.71 -11.74 32.91
C GLU A 416 -7.04 -11.97 34.26
N LEU A 417 -7.20 -11.03 35.19
CA LEU A 417 -6.59 -11.15 36.52
C LEU A 417 -7.42 -12.13 37.37
N GLN A 418 -6.83 -13.27 37.73
CA GLN A 418 -7.52 -14.29 38.51
C GLN A 418 -7.89 -13.75 39.91
N GLY A 419 -9.17 -13.78 40.25
CA GLY A 419 -9.69 -13.42 41.58
C GLY A 419 -10.12 -11.96 41.72
N GLU A 420 -9.68 -11.07 40.83
CA GLU A 420 -10.17 -9.71 40.74
C GLU A 420 -11.17 -9.63 39.58
N ASN A 421 -12.32 -9.01 39.78
CA ASN A 421 -13.30 -8.81 38.72
C ASN A 421 -12.82 -7.71 37.76
N SER A 422 -11.62 -7.87 37.20
CA SER A 422 -10.88 -6.88 36.42
C SER A 422 -10.27 -7.49 35.16
N LEU A 423 -10.09 -6.65 34.14
CA LEU A 423 -9.58 -7.03 32.82
C LEU A 423 -8.59 -5.98 32.33
N HIS A 424 -7.56 -6.43 31.61
CA HIS A 424 -6.69 -5.56 30.82
C HIS A 424 -6.98 -5.74 29.33
N VAL A 425 -7.20 -4.63 28.62
CA VAL A 425 -7.46 -4.62 27.18
C VAL A 425 -6.48 -3.67 26.52
N ALA A 426 -5.76 -4.14 25.50
CA ALA A 426 -4.93 -3.29 24.68
C ALA A 426 -5.36 -3.34 23.23
N ILE A 427 -5.56 -2.15 22.68
CA ILE A 427 -6.01 -1.93 21.32
C ILE A 427 -4.93 -1.17 20.58
N PHE A 428 -4.48 -1.75 19.47
CA PHE A 428 -3.67 -1.08 18.48
C PHE A 428 -4.56 -0.36 17.46
N LEU A 429 -4.21 0.89 17.16
CA LEU A 429 -4.90 1.76 16.23
C LEU A 429 -3.91 2.23 15.16
N PRO A 430 -4.04 1.77 13.89
CA PRO A 430 -3.15 2.20 12.83
C PRO A 430 -3.12 3.73 12.63
N PRO A 431 -1.98 4.32 12.24
CA PRO A 431 -0.76 3.64 11.82
C PRO A 431 0.19 3.25 12.97
N GLY A 432 -0.04 3.70 14.20
CA GLY A 432 0.91 3.48 15.30
C GLY A 432 0.45 3.99 16.67
N LYS A 433 -0.86 4.13 16.88
CA LYS A 433 -1.45 4.63 18.13
C LYS A 433 -1.93 3.48 19.01
N HIS A 434 -2.06 3.75 20.30
CA HIS A 434 -2.42 2.75 21.30
C HIS A 434 -3.54 3.26 22.19
N LEU A 435 -4.48 2.36 22.51
CA LEU A 435 -5.51 2.55 23.51
C LEU A 435 -5.44 1.39 24.50
N LEU A 436 -5.06 1.69 25.73
CA LEU A 436 -5.00 0.72 26.82
C LEU A 436 -6.15 0.96 27.79
N MET A 437 -6.69 -0.12 28.34
CA MET A 437 -7.80 -0.07 29.29
C MET A 437 -7.55 -1.00 30.47
N LYS A 438 -7.66 -0.46 31.70
CA LYS A 438 -7.82 -1.24 32.92
C LYS A 438 -9.28 -1.17 33.35
N VAL A 439 -9.96 -2.30 33.35
CA VAL A 439 -11.40 -2.39 33.61
C VAL A 439 -11.61 -3.09 34.94
N ALA A 440 -12.48 -2.55 35.80
CA ALA A 440 -12.94 -3.20 37.02
C ALA A 440 -14.46 -3.20 37.05
N PHE A 441 -15.07 -4.34 37.36
CA PHE A 441 -16.52 -4.51 37.37
C PHE A 441 -17.06 -4.58 38.80
N LYS A 442 -18.09 -3.79 39.07
CA LYS A 442 -18.79 -3.76 40.35
C LYS A 442 -20.25 -3.35 40.13
N ASP A 443 -21.20 -4.11 40.69
CA ASP A 443 -22.64 -3.79 40.67
C ASP A 443 -23.16 -3.48 39.24
N ASP A 444 -22.85 -4.36 38.27
CA ASP A 444 -23.19 -4.21 36.84
C ASP A 444 -22.68 -2.92 36.17
N CYS A 445 -21.66 -2.31 36.77
CA CYS A 445 -20.95 -1.18 36.21
C CYS A 445 -19.48 -1.54 35.97
N ALA A 446 -18.98 -1.19 34.79
CA ALA A 446 -17.57 -1.23 34.46
C ALA A 446 -16.92 0.14 34.73
N VAL A 447 -15.93 0.17 35.61
CA VAL A 447 -15.02 1.32 35.78
C VAL A 447 -13.83 1.11 34.85
N VAL A 448 -13.74 1.92 33.81
CA VAL A 448 -12.73 1.82 32.76
C VAL A 448 -11.72 2.96 32.91
N ARG A 449 -10.48 2.64 33.26
CA ARG A 449 -9.35 3.57 33.19
C ARG A 449 -8.72 3.43 31.81
N LEU A 450 -8.64 4.53 31.06
CA LEU A 450 -8.10 4.61 29.72
C LEU A 450 -6.72 5.26 29.74
N ALA A 451 -5.82 4.78 28.90
CA ALA A 451 -4.56 5.43 28.59
C ALA A 451 -4.30 5.41 27.08
N THR A 452 -3.83 6.52 26.51
CA THR A 452 -3.50 6.61 25.08
C THR A 452 -2.33 7.55 24.83
N ASP A 453 -1.63 7.35 23.71
CA ASP A 453 -0.56 8.18 23.15
C ASP A 453 -1.06 9.24 22.14
N ASP A 454 -2.36 9.54 22.17
CA ASP A 454 -2.98 10.59 21.37
C ASP A 454 -4.12 11.29 22.13
N ILE A 455 -3.93 12.58 22.42
CA ILE A 455 -4.93 13.41 23.12
C ILE A 455 -6.25 13.52 22.34
N PHE A 456 -6.18 13.61 21.01
CA PHE A 456 -7.37 13.83 20.19
C PHE A 456 -8.23 12.57 20.13
N LEU A 457 -7.58 11.41 20.16
CA LEU A 457 -8.25 10.13 20.24
C LEU A 457 -9.12 10.00 21.48
N LEU A 458 -8.71 10.58 22.61
CA LEU A 458 -9.48 10.53 23.85
C LEU A 458 -10.88 11.13 23.70
N ALA A 459 -11.04 12.22 22.95
CA ALA A 459 -12.36 12.81 22.68
C ALA A 459 -13.27 11.83 21.91
N HIS A 460 -12.71 11.12 20.93
CA HIS A 460 -13.44 10.11 20.15
C HIS A 460 -13.79 8.88 20.99
N ILE A 461 -12.88 8.41 21.85
CA ILE A 461 -13.14 7.30 22.77
C ILE A 461 -14.23 7.67 23.78
N ASN A 462 -14.18 8.89 24.32
CA ASN A 462 -15.21 9.38 25.24
C ASN A 462 -16.58 9.44 24.55
N SER A 463 -16.61 9.85 23.28
CA SER A 463 -17.84 9.80 22.48
C SER A 463 -18.30 8.37 22.22
N TYR A 464 -17.38 7.43 22.01
CA TYR A 464 -17.68 6.02 21.80
C TYR A 464 -18.32 5.36 23.04
N PHE A 465 -17.78 5.58 24.24
CA PHE A 465 -18.41 5.05 25.46
C PHE A 465 -19.79 5.66 25.72
N LYS A 466 -20.02 6.92 25.34
CA LYS A 466 -21.35 7.55 25.47
C LYS A 466 -22.42 6.93 24.59
N THR A 467 -22.07 6.21 23.51
CA THR A 467 -23.08 5.54 22.68
C THR A 467 -23.47 4.16 23.21
N TRP A 468 -22.89 3.73 24.34
CA TRP A 468 -23.20 2.45 24.98
C TRP A 468 -24.38 2.54 25.96
N SER A 469 -24.68 3.75 26.46
CA SER A 469 -25.89 4.06 27.23
C SER A 469 -27.06 4.31 26.31
#